data_AF-A0A7Y2GMP1-F1
#
_entry.id   AF-A0A7Y2GMP1-F1
#
_cell.length_a   1.000
_cell.length_b   1.000
_cell.length_c   1.000
_cell.angle_alpha   90.00
_cell.angle_beta   90.00
_cell.angle_gamma   90.00
#
_symmetry.space_group_name_H-M   'P 1'
#
loop_
_entity.id
_entity.type
_entity.pdbx_description
1 polymer ?
#
loop_
_entity_poly.entity_id
_entity_poly.type
_entity_poly.pdbx_seq_one_letter_code
_entity_poly.pdbx_strand_id
1 'polypeptide(L)'
;AGKKRDQRKIVLVLVLMEIVALVGLTLPQLGLVAVWVTLIGFVLGGTFGLALLFIVLRSQDTDSATELSGMAQSIGYFVAATGPIIFGSVFDLTKSWTYPLLLLFVIALLKLSMGLGAGKPREL
;
A
#
# COMPACT_ATOMS: atom_id res chain seq x y z
N ALA A 1 12.22 20.73 -6.78
CA ALA A 1 12.53 19.62 -7.71
C ALA A 1 11.43 18.54 -7.78
N GLY A 2 10.94 18.00 -6.64
CA GLY A 2 9.95 16.90 -6.63
C GLY A 2 8.54 17.24 -7.16
N LYS A 3 8.08 18.49 -7.03
CA LYS A 3 6.71 18.93 -7.41
C LYS A 3 6.35 18.71 -8.89
N LYS A 4 7.34 18.72 -9.79
CA LYS A 4 7.14 18.56 -11.26
C LYS A 4 7.34 17.12 -11.76
N ARG A 5 7.79 16.21 -10.90
CA ARG A 5 8.20 14.87 -11.32
C ARG A 5 7.03 13.90 -11.16
N ASP A 6 6.67 13.24 -12.25
CA ASP A 6 5.63 12.21 -12.28
C ASP A 6 6.05 11.01 -11.42
N GLN A 7 5.27 10.73 -10.38
CA GLN A 7 5.54 9.63 -9.44
C GLN A 7 4.75 8.36 -9.76
N ARG A 8 3.89 8.39 -10.79
CA ARG A 8 3.03 7.24 -11.16
C ARG A 8 3.85 6.00 -11.50
N LYS A 9 5.03 6.17 -12.11
CA LYS A 9 5.95 5.05 -12.38
C LYS A 9 6.41 4.33 -11.11
N ILE A 10 6.69 5.07 -10.05
CA ILE A 10 7.12 4.49 -8.76
C ILE A 10 5.96 3.73 -8.12
N VAL A 11 4.75 4.32 -8.15
CA VAL A 11 3.52 3.64 -7.68
C VAL A 11 3.31 2.33 -8.43
N LEU A 12 3.39 2.34 -9.76
CA LEU A 12 3.22 1.17 -10.60
C LEU A 12 4.22 0.06 -10.25
N VAL A 13 5.50 0.40 -10.16
CA VAL A 13 6.55 -0.58 -9.84
C VAL A 13 6.32 -1.20 -8.46
N LEU A 14 6.06 -0.39 -7.43
CA LEU A 14 5.83 -0.90 -6.07
C LEU A 14 4.60 -1.80 -5.98
N VAL A 15 3.49 -1.42 -6.63
CA VAL A 15 2.30 -2.26 -6.64
C VAL A 15 2.52 -3.53 -7.46
N LEU A 16 3.18 -3.47 -8.62
CA LEU A 16 3.48 -4.68 -9.39
C LEU A 16 4.35 -5.66 -8.59
N MET A 17 5.34 -5.16 -7.85
CA MET A 17 6.14 -5.98 -6.93
C MET A 17 5.29 -6.61 -5.84
N GLU A 18 4.33 -5.87 -5.27
CA GLU A 18 3.36 -6.40 -4.29
C GLU A 18 2.51 -7.53 -4.87
N ILE A 19 1.96 -7.30 -6.06
CA ILE A 19 1.11 -8.25 -6.78
C ILE A 19 1.89 -9.54 -7.07
N VAL A 20 3.14 -9.43 -7.54
CA VAL A 20 4.02 -10.60 -7.75
C VAL A 20 4.26 -11.36 -6.45
N ALA A 21 4.51 -10.66 -5.34
CA ALA A 21 4.72 -11.29 -4.04
C ALA A 21 3.46 -12.01 -3.55
N LEU A 22 2.29 -11.38 -3.68
CA LEU A 22 1.01 -11.96 -3.30
C LEU A 22 0.67 -13.19 -4.16
N VAL A 23 0.97 -13.17 -5.47
CA VAL A 23 0.83 -14.36 -6.34
C VAL A 23 1.78 -15.47 -5.87
N GLY A 24 3.01 -15.11 -5.50
CA GLY A 24 3.96 -16.08 -4.94
C GLY A 24 3.44 -16.77 -3.67
N LEU A 25 2.73 -16.04 -2.81
CA LEU A 25 2.15 -16.56 -1.57
C LEU A 25 0.90 -17.42 -1.80
N THR A 26 0.15 -17.23 -2.89
CA THR A 26 -1.01 -18.09 -3.20
C THR A 26 -0.62 -19.43 -3.83
N LEU A 27 0.65 -19.60 -4.21
CA LEU A 27 1.18 -20.80 -4.87
C LEU A 27 2.12 -21.57 -3.92
N PRO A 28 1.59 -22.46 -3.06
CA PRO A 28 2.36 -23.15 -2.02
C PRO A 28 3.53 -23.98 -2.59
N GLN A 29 3.42 -24.47 -3.82
CA GLN A 29 4.45 -25.25 -4.51
C GLN A 29 5.76 -24.49 -4.76
N LEU A 30 5.75 -23.15 -4.72
CA LEU A 30 6.96 -22.37 -4.93
C LEU A 30 7.90 -22.42 -3.72
N GLY A 31 7.43 -22.73 -2.51
CA GLY A 31 8.27 -22.94 -1.32
C GLY A 31 9.09 -21.72 -0.83
N LEU A 32 8.88 -20.52 -1.40
CA LEU A 32 9.70 -19.32 -1.19
C LEU A 32 9.02 -18.26 -0.30
N VAL A 33 8.27 -18.69 0.72
CA VAL A 33 7.50 -17.79 1.61
C VAL A 33 8.35 -16.64 2.16
N ALA A 34 9.57 -16.92 2.61
CA ALA A 34 10.48 -15.90 3.13
C ALA A 34 10.78 -14.80 2.09
N VAL A 35 11.06 -15.17 0.84
CA VAL A 35 11.34 -14.22 -0.24
C VAL A 35 10.12 -13.34 -0.50
N TRP A 36 8.93 -13.93 -0.60
CA TRP A 36 7.70 -13.19 -0.87
C TRP A 36 7.33 -12.23 0.27
N VAL A 37 7.47 -12.66 1.53
CA VAL A 37 7.22 -11.81 2.70
C VAL A 37 8.24 -10.67 2.80
N THR A 38 9.52 -10.92 2.53
CA THR A 38 10.55 -9.86 2.47
C THR A 38 10.26 -8.86 1.35
N LEU A 39 9.81 -9.33 0.19
CA LEU A 39 9.42 -8.46 -0.92
C LEU A 39 8.24 -7.55 -0.54
N ILE A 40 7.23 -8.08 0.17
CA ILE A 40 6.11 -7.28 0.72
C ILE A 40 6.65 -6.24 1.73
N GLY A 41 7.57 -6.62 2.61
CA GLY A 41 8.22 -5.70 3.55
C GLY A 41 8.92 -4.52 2.85
N PHE A 42 9.65 -4.80 1.77
CA PHE A 42 10.26 -3.77 0.93
C PHE A 42 9.22 -2.82 0.31
N VAL A 43 8.13 -3.38 -0.24
CA VAL A 43 7.04 -2.58 -0.82
C VAL A 43 6.36 -1.72 0.24
N LEU A 44 6.13 -2.24 1.44
CA LEU A 44 5.55 -1.48 2.56
C LEU A 44 6.39 -0.25 2.90
N GLY A 45 7.71 -0.40 3.03
CA GLY A 45 8.61 0.73 3.24
C GLY A 45 8.57 1.76 2.12
N GLY A 46 8.63 1.30 0.86
CA GLY A 46 8.57 2.17 -0.32
C GLY A 46 7.25 2.94 -0.44
N THR A 47 6.12 2.26 -0.22
CA THR A 47 4.79 2.88 -0.32
C THR A 47 4.50 3.81 0.85
N PHE A 48 4.98 3.51 2.05
CA PHE A 48 4.89 4.42 3.19
C PHE A 48 5.65 5.73 2.95
N GLY A 49 6.92 5.64 2.50
CA GLY A 49 7.71 6.83 2.16
C GLY A 49 7.09 7.64 1.02
N LEU A 50 6.53 6.97 0.00
CA LEU A 50 5.85 7.63 -1.10
C LEU A 50 4.56 8.34 -0.66
N ALA A 51 3.81 7.76 0.29
CA ALA A 51 2.61 8.39 0.86
C ALA A 51 2.95 9.68 1.62
N LEU A 52 4.00 9.66 2.45
CA LEU A 52 4.50 10.86 3.13
C LEU A 52 4.97 11.93 2.13
N LEU A 53 5.67 11.51 1.07
CA LEU A 53 6.04 12.42 -0.02
C LEU A 53 4.81 13.02 -0.69
N PHE A 54 3.74 12.25 -0.91
CA PHE A 54 2.52 12.77 -1.51
C PHE A 54 1.84 13.81 -0.64
N ILE A 55 1.78 13.61 0.67
CA ILE A 55 1.29 14.62 1.62
C ILE A 55 2.07 15.93 1.43
N VAL A 56 3.40 15.88 1.50
CA VAL A 56 4.25 17.08 1.33
C VAL A 56 4.06 17.77 -0.02
N LEU A 57 3.95 17.01 -1.12
CA LEU A 57 3.79 17.60 -2.45
C LEU A 57 2.40 18.21 -2.68
N ARG A 58 1.38 17.75 -1.95
CA ARG A 58 -0.02 18.17 -2.13
C ARG A 58 -0.45 19.22 -1.12
N SER A 59 0.18 19.29 0.04
CA SER A 59 0.00 20.40 0.99
C SER A 59 0.49 21.74 0.43
N GLN A 60 -0.09 22.83 0.94
CA GLN A 60 0.26 24.20 0.55
C GLN A 60 1.50 24.70 1.30
N ASP A 61 1.58 24.34 2.58
CA ASP A 61 2.61 24.72 3.54
C ASP A 61 2.90 23.56 4.53
N THR A 62 3.85 23.79 5.44
CA THR A 62 4.32 22.81 6.42
C THR A 62 3.26 22.47 7.48
N ASP A 63 2.44 23.43 7.87
CA ASP A 63 1.41 23.23 8.90
C ASP A 63 0.30 22.32 8.36
N SER A 64 -0.18 22.63 7.15
CA SER A 64 -1.13 21.79 6.40
C SER A 64 -0.59 20.37 6.16
N ALA A 65 0.72 20.21 5.92
CA ALA A 65 1.34 18.89 5.77
C ALA A 65 1.35 18.10 7.08
N THR A 66 1.58 18.78 8.20
CA THR A 66 1.57 18.18 9.53
C THR A 66 0.18 17.71 9.92
N GLU A 67 -0.84 18.56 9.74
CA GLU A 67 -2.24 18.21 10.00
C GLU A 67 -2.71 17.05 9.12
N LEU A 68 -2.43 17.10 7.81
CA LEU A 68 -2.82 16.04 6.89
C LEU A 68 -2.14 14.71 7.21
N SER A 69 -0.86 14.75 7.62
CA SER A 69 -0.13 13.56 8.09
C SER A 69 -0.74 12.99 9.36
N GLY A 70 -1.07 13.82 10.35
CA GLY A 70 -1.71 13.38 11.58
C GLY A 70 -3.07 12.74 11.34
N MET A 71 -3.89 13.34 10.47
CA MET A 71 -5.19 12.78 10.08
C MET A 71 -5.03 11.44 9.35
N ALA A 72 -4.14 11.37 8.34
CA ALA A 72 -3.91 10.16 7.57
C ALA A 72 -3.39 9.00 8.45
N GLN A 73 -2.49 9.29 9.39
CA GLN A 73 -1.99 8.30 10.34
C GLN A 73 -3.08 7.84 11.32
N SER A 74 -3.89 8.76 11.85
CA SER A 74 -4.99 8.40 12.78
C SER A 74 -6.00 7.47 12.11
N ILE A 75 -6.46 7.82 10.91
CA ILE A 75 -7.36 6.97 10.11
C ILE A 75 -6.66 5.65 9.75
N GLY A 76 -5.41 5.71 9.32
CA GLY A 76 -4.62 4.54 8.93
C GLY A 76 -4.46 3.53 10.08
N TYR A 77 -4.13 4.00 11.29
CA TYR A 77 -4.02 3.14 12.46
C TYR A 77 -5.36 2.62 12.94
N PHE A 78 -6.43 3.41 12.85
CA PHE A 78 -7.78 2.93 13.13
C PHE A 78 -8.17 1.77 12.19
N VAL A 79 -7.91 1.92 10.89
CA VAL A 79 -8.12 0.85 9.91
C VAL A 79 -7.21 -0.35 10.20
N ALA A 80 -5.92 -0.12 10.48
CA ALA A 80 -4.95 -1.18 10.79
C ALA A 80 -5.38 -2.02 12.01
N ALA A 81 -5.95 -1.40 13.03
CA ALA A 81 -6.46 -2.10 14.22
C ALA A 81 -7.60 -3.08 13.88
N THR A 82 -8.38 -2.81 12.83
CA THR A 82 -9.44 -3.73 12.37
C THR A 82 -8.92 -4.86 11.48
N GLY A 83 -7.73 -4.73 10.92
CA GLY A 83 -7.10 -5.71 10.03
C GLY A 83 -7.08 -7.14 10.60
N PRO A 84 -6.48 -7.39 11.78
CA PRO A 84 -6.44 -8.73 12.36
C PRO A 84 -7.81 -9.39 12.52
N ILE A 85 -8.83 -8.61 12.91
CA ILE A 85 -10.20 -9.12 13.09
C ILE A 85 -10.80 -9.51 11.75
N ILE A 86 -10.70 -8.65 10.73
CA ILE A 86 -11.24 -8.92 9.39
C ILE A 86 -10.55 -10.15 8.78
N PHE A 87 -9.22 -10.15 8.72
CA PHE A 87 -8.45 -11.20 8.06
C PHE A 87 -8.54 -12.54 8.82
N GLY A 88 -8.52 -12.50 10.15
CA GLY A 88 -8.72 -13.67 11.02
C GLY A 88 -10.11 -14.27 10.83
N SER A 89 -11.17 -13.44 10.85
CA SER A 89 -12.54 -13.92 10.65
C SER A 89 -12.75 -14.54 9.26
N VAL A 90 -12.17 -13.95 8.21
CA VAL A 90 -12.22 -14.52 6.86
C VAL A 90 -11.55 -15.90 6.84
N PHE A 91 -10.39 -16.04 7.48
CA PHE A 91 -9.74 -17.35 7.61
C PHE A 91 -10.60 -18.32 8.43
N ASP A 92 -11.18 -17.90 9.55
CA ASP A 92 -11.96 -18.78 10.42
C ASP A 92 -13.22 -19.32 9.75
N LEU A 93 -13.85 -18.53 8.87
CA LEU A 93 -15.02 -18.94 8.10
C LEU A 93 -14.66 -19.82 6.90
N THR A 94 -13.56 -19.51 6.20
CA THR A 94 -13.19 -20.18 4.94
C THR A 94 -12.22 -21.35 5.12
N LYS A 95 -11.53 -21.41 6.26
CA LYS A 95 -10.41 -22.30 6.57
C LYS A 95 -9.30 -22.28 5.52
N SER A 96 -9.15 -21.17 4.81
CA SER A 96 -8.18 -21.03 3.72
C SER A 96 -7.54 -19.63 3.70
N TRP A 97 -6.21 -19.60 3.55
CA TRP A 97 -5.44 -18.35 3.42
C TRP A 97 -5.59 -17.67 2.06
N THR A 98 -6.17 -18.36 1.07
CA THR A 98 -6.38 -17.79 -0.27
C THR A 98 -7.32 -16.59 -0.24
N TYR A 99 -8.38 -16.61 0.57
CA TYR A 99 -9.34 -15.50 0.65
C TYR A 99 -8.77 -14.26 1.34
N PRO A 100 -8.07 -14.36 2.49
CA PRO A 100 -7.30 -13.25 3.05
C PRO A 100 -6.27 -12.68 2.06
N LEU A 101 -5.53 -13.52 1.33
CA LEU A 101 -4.59 -13.04 0.30
C LEU A 101 -5.31 -12.30 -0.83
N LEU A 102 -6.46 -12.80 -1.29
CA LEU A 102 -7.28 -12.14 -2.30
C LEU A 102 -7.80 -10.77 -1.83
N LEU A 103 -8.10 -10.62 -0.54
CA LEU A 103 -8.42 -9.31 0.04
C LEU A 103 -7.24 -8.34 -0.04
N LEU A 104 -5.99 -8.80 0.19
CA LEU A 104 -4.80 -7.96 -0.02
C LEU A 104 -4.62 -7.57 -1.48
N PHE A 105 -4.95 -8.44 -2.45
CA PHE A 105 -4.96 -8.07 -3.86
C PHE A 105 -5.92 -6.91 -4.14
N VAL A 106 -7.13 -6.96 -3.57
CA VAL A 106 -8.10 -5.86 -3.71
C VAL A 106 -7.53 -4.56 -3.13
N ILE A 107 -6.91 -4.63 -1.95
CA ILE A 107 -6.26 -3.47 -1.31
C ILE A 107 -5.12 -2.93 -2.19
N ALA A 108 -4.31 -3.79 -2.81
CA ALA A 108 -3.24 -3.39 -3.72
C ALA A 108 -3.78 -2.64 -4.95
N LEU A 109 -4.92 -3.07 -5.51
CA LEU A 109 -5.59 -2.37 -6.61
C LEU A 109 -6.17 -1.02 -6.21
N LEU A 110 -6.76 -0.92 -5.01
CA LEU A 110 -7.20 0.37 -4.45
C LEU A 110 -6.02 1.31 -4.22
N LYS A 111 -4.91 0.79 -3.68
CA LYS A 111 -3.67 1.55 -3.52
C LYS A 111 -3.13 2.03 -4.86
N LEU A 112 -3.20 1.20 -5.91
CA LEU A 112 -2.79 1.59 -7.25
C LEU A 112 -3.64 2.74 -7.80
N SER A 113 -4.97 2.62 -7.73
CA SER A 113 -5.88 3.64 -8.27
C SER A 113 -5.69 4.99 -7.56
N MET A 114 -5.63 4.97 -6.23
CA MET A 114 -5.37 6.17 -5.42
C MET A 114 -3.97 6.74 -5.68
N GLY A 115 -2.95 5.88 -5.74
CA GLY A 115 -1.56 6.27 -5.97
C GLY A 115 -1.34 6.85 -7.35
N LEU A 116 -2.02 6.35 -8.39
CA LEU A 116 -1.96 6.92 -9.74
C LEU A 116 -2.59 8.31 -9.79
N GLY A 117 -3.69 8.53 -9.08
CA GLY A 117 -4.32 9.85 -8.92
C GLY A 117 -3.40 10.82 -8.18
N ALA A 118 -2.90 10.39 -7.02
CA ALA A 118 -1.99 11.18 -6.19
C ALA A 118 -0.62 11.38 -6.83
N GLY A 119 -0.16 10.51 -7.75
CA GLY A 119 1.16 10.58 -8.36
C GLY A 119 1.28 11.56 -9.54
N LYS A 120 0.16 12.11 -10.02
CA LYS A 120 0.14 13.06 -11.14
C LYS A 120 0.98 14.30 -10.84
N PRO A 121 1.69 14.86 -11.84
CA PRO A 121 2.33 16.18 -11.70
C PRO A 121 1.30 17.22 -11.27
N ARG A 122 1.70 18.16 -10.42
CA ARG A 122 0.85 19.30 -10.07
C ARG A 122 0.94 20.31 -11.21
N GLU A 123 -0.14 20.47 -11.96
CA GLU A 123 -0.27 21.56 -12.93
C GLU A 123 -0.47 22.87 -12.13
N LEU A 124 0.28 23.91 -12.50
CA LEU A 124 0.27 25.22 -11.86
C LEU A 124 -0.88 26.06 -12.42
#